data_AF-A0A7C4V6C8-F1
#
_entry.id   AF-A0A7C4V6C8-F1
#
_cell.length_a   1.000
_cell.length_b   1.000
_cell.length_c   1.000
_cell.angle_alpha   90.00
_cell.angle_beta   90.00
_cell.angle_gamma   90.00
#
_symmetry.space_group_name_H-M   'P 1'
#
loop_
_entity.id
_entity.type
_entity.pdbx_description
1 polymer ?
#
loop_
_entity_poly.entity_id
_entity_poly.type
_entity_poly.pdbx_seq_one_letter_code
_entity_poly.pdbx_strand_id
1 'polypeptide(L)' 'MNVLFLESQSDAPLRAFLEQQPHPYRLLAGEDRWLLVVEAASPETVAAGLALEGVRGWVFALEEEGCGRA' A
#
# COMPACT_ATOMS: atom_id res chain seq x y z
N MET A 1 10.77 -2.26 -9.30
CA MET A 1 9.59 -1.37 -9.10
C MET A 1 9.30 -1.30 -7.61
N ASN A 2 8.99 -0.14 -7.02
CA ASN A 2 8.68 -0.10 -5.58
C ASN A 2 7.25 -0.55 -5.32
N VAL A 3 7.07 -1.33 -4.24
CA VAL A 3 5.76 -1.74 -3.70
C VAL A 3 5.68 -1.25 -2.27
N LEU A 4 4.65 -0.45 -2.00
CA LEU A 4 4.39 0.12 -0.68
C LEU A 4 3.27 -0.68 0.01
N PHE A 5 3.52 -1.08 1.24
CA PHE A 5 2.55 -1.74 2.11
C PHE A 5 2.20 -0.81 3.25
N LEU A 6 0.90 -0.62 3.52
CA LEU A 6 0.38 0.22 4.60
C LEU A 6 -0.67 -0.57 5.40
N GLU A 7 -0.42 -0.79 6.69
CA GLU A 7 -1.32 -1.46 7.62
C GLU A 7 -1.97 -0.45 8.58
N SER A 8 -3.27 -0.57 8.81
CA SER A 8 -3.98 0.19 9.85
C SER A 8 -5.14 -0.59 10.45
N GLN A 9 -5.55 -0.25 11.67
CA GLN A 9 -6.79 -0.78 12.28
C GLN A 9 -8.05 -0.17 11.66
N SER A 10 -7.92 0.92 10.88
CA SER A 10 -9.02 1.62 10.21
C SER A 10 -8.73 1.73 8.71
N ASP A 11 -9.74 1.56 7.87
CA ASP A 11 -9.60 1.76 6.42
C ASP A 11 -9.60 3.24 6.01
N ALA A 12 -10.19 4.11 6.83
CA ALA A 12 -10.33 5.54 6.56
C ALA A 12 -9.01 6.23 6.15
N PRO A 13 -7.89 6.13 6.91
CA PRO A 13 -6.63 6.76 6.50
C PRO A 13 -6.06 6.16 5.20
N LEU A 14 -6.26 4.87 4.95
CA LEU A 14 -5.79 4.19 3.75
C LEU A 14 -6.58 4.63 2.51
N ARG A 15 -7.90 4.80 2.66
CA ARG A 15 -8.78 5.30 1.58
C ARG A 15 -8.52 6.76 1.27
N ALA A 16 -8.39 7.61 2.28
CA ALA A 16 -8.06 9.02 2.09
C ALA A 16 -6.70 9.19 1.38
N PHE A 17 -5.72 8.34 1.72
CA PHE A 17 -4.45 8.30 1.00
C PHE A 17 -4.65 7.94 -0.48
N LEU A 18 -5.44 6.92 -0.79
CA LEU A 18 -5.69 6.45 -2.15
C LEU A 18 -6.37 7.48 -3.07
N GLU A 19 -7.24 8.34 -2.54
CA GLU A 19 -7.87 9.41 -3.33
C GLU A 19 -6.86 10.34 -4.00
N GLN A 20 -5.63 10.40 -3.46
CA GLN A 20 -4.55 11.26 -3.92
C GLN A 20 -3.52 10.51 -4.79
N GLN A 21 -3.67 9.21 -5.01
CA GLN A 21 -2.65 8.39 -5.69
C GLN A 21 -3.15 7.82 -7.03
N PRO A 22 -2.40 8.03 -8.14
CA PRO A 22 -2.74 7.47 -9.45
C PRO A 22 -2.29 6.01 -9.64
N HIS A 23 -1.81 5.36 -8.58
CA HIS A 23 -1.10 4.08 -8.66
C HIS A 23 -2.06 2.87 -8.56
N PRO A 24 -1.77 1.75 -9.24
CA PRO A 24 -2.49 0.50 -9.02
C PRO A 24 -2.37 0.06 -7.56
N TYR A 25 -3.48 -0.44 -6.99
CA TYR A 25 -3.50 -0.83 -5.59
C TYR A 25 -4.41 -2.03 -5.31
N ARG A 26 -4.16 -2.66 -4.16
CA ARG A 26 -5.02 -3.68 -3.55
C ARG A 26 -5.28 -3.30 -2.10
N LEU A 27 -6.55 -3.16 -1.74
CA LEU A 27 -6.97 -2.97 -0.35
C LEU A 27 -7.56 -4.29 0.18
N LEU A 28 -6.94 -4.83 1.21
CA LEU A 28 -7.29 -6.11 1.83
C LEU A 28 -7.86 -5.86 3.24
N ALA A 29 -8.97 -6.50 3.55
CA ALA A 29 -9.55 -6.51 4.89
C ALA A 29 -9.14 -7.79 5.62
N GLY A 30 -8.65 -7.65 6.84
CA GLY A 30 -8.46 -8.73 7.82
C GLY A 30 -9.51 -8.67 8.92
N GLU A 31 -9.39 -9.53 9.93
CA GLU A 31 -10.34 -9.58 11.06
C GLU A 31 -10.29 -8.32 11.93
N ASP A 32 -9.11 -7.72 12.10
CA ASP A 32 -8.84 -6.59 13.01
C ASP A 32 -8.07 -5.45 12.35
N ARG A 33 -7.77 -5.55 11.05
CA ARG A 33 -6.89 -4.62 10.35
C ARG A 33 -7.18 -4.55 8.85
N TRP A 34 -6.61 -3.54 8.23
CA TRP A 34 -6.61 -3.32 6.79
C TRP A 34 -5.17 -3.23 6.28
N LEU A 35 -4.94 -3.81 5.11
CA LEU A 35 -3.66 -3.75 4.42
C LEU A 35 -3.86 -3.15 3.03
N LEU A 36 -3.20 -2.04 2.76
CA LEU A 36 -3.12 -1.44 1.45
C LEU A 36 -1.76 -1.77 0.81
N VAL A 37 -1.80 -2.32 -0.39
CA VAL A 37 -0.63 -2.58 -1.24
C VAL A 37 -0.71 -1.65 -2.44
N VAL A 38 0.27 -0.76 -2.59
CA VAL A 38 0.38 0.15 -3.75
C VAL A 38 1.57 -0.28 -4.59
N GLU A 39 1.30 -0.62 -5.84
CA GLU A 39 2.30 -1.01 -6.81
C GLU A 39 2.83 0.20 -7.57
N ALA A 40 4.03 0.10 -8.13
CA ALA A 40 4.68 1.20 -8.84
C ALA A 40 4.76 2.51 -8.05
N ALA A 41 4.86 2.43 -6.71
CA ALA A 41 4.82 3.60 -5.84
C ALA A 41 6.00 4.55 -6.13
N SER A 42 5.71 5.81 -6.44
CA SER A 42 6.75 6.83 -6.60
C SER A 42 7.44 7.13 -5.26
N PRO A 43 8.63 7.74 -5.25
CA PRO A 43 9.26 8.21 -4.01
C PRO A 43 8.35 9.13 -3.19
N GLU A 44 7.52 9.95 -3.85
CA GLU A 44 6.57 10.86 -3.20
C GLU A 44 5.42 10.08 -2.55
N THR A 45 4.86 9.10 -3.24
CA THR A 45 3.83 8.19 -2.70
C THR A 45 4.36 7.41 -1.50
N VAL A 46 5.60 6.92 -1.56
CA VAL A 46 6.26 6.26 -0.44
C VAL A 46 6.38 7.20 0.76
N ALA A 47 6.92 8.41 0.56
CA ALA A 47 7.09 9.37 1.65
C ALA A 47 5.74 9.76 2.28
N ALA A 48 4.72 10.01 1.46
CA ALA A 48 3.38 10.35 1.92
C ALA A 48 2.72 9.20 2.71
N GLY A 49 2.85 7.96 2.24
CA GLY A 49 2.30 6.80 2.92
C GLY A 49 2.97 6.50 4.26
N LEU A 50 4.29 6.62 4.33
CA LEU A 50 5.06 6.43 5.58
C LEU A 50 4.83 7.53 6.62
N ALA A 51 4.29 8.68 6.21
CA ALA A 51 3.97 9.80 7.08
C ALA A 51 2.54 9.75 7.67
N LEU A 52 1.72 8.76 7.30
CA LEU A 52 0.35 8.64 7.79
C LEU A 52 0.32 8.28 9.29
N GLU A 53 -0.45 9.04 10.07
CA GLU A 53 -0.65 8.75 11.49
C GLU A 53 -1.49 7.48 11.70
N GLY A 54 -1.11 6.65 12.67
CA GLY A 54 -1.82 5.41 12.97
C GLY A 54 -1.69 4.33 11.88
N VAL A 55 -0.74 4.50 10.97
CA VAL A 55 -0.44 3.55 9.89
C VAL A 55 0.99 3.04 10.06
N ARG A 56 1.19 1.73 9.85
CA ARG A 56 2.51 1.11 9.74
C ARG A 56 2.82 0.87 8.29
N GLY A 57 4.04 1.22 7.86
CA GLY A 57 4.40 1.14 6.44
C GLY A 57 5.73 0.45 6.18
N TRP A 58 5.80 -0.24 5.04
CA TRP A 58 7.00 -0.91 4.54
C TRP A 58 7.12 -0.74 3.03
N VAL A 59 8.35 -0.69 2.54
CA VAL A 59 8.65 -0.54 1.11
C VAL A 59 9.54 -1.69 0.68
N PHE A 60 9.20 -2.30 -0.45
CA PHE A 60 9.98 -3.37 -1.05
C PHE A 60 10.26 -3.05 -2.50
N ALA A 61 11.40 -3.53 -3.00
CA ALA A 61 11.63 -3.63 -4.43
C ALA A 61 10.97 -4.93 -4.93
N LEU A 62 10.09 -4.82 -5.92
CA LEU A 62 9.56 -5.97 -6.64
C LEU A 62 10.67 -6.55 -7.52
N GLU A 63 11.06 -7.78 -7.21
CA GLU A 63 12.04 -8.57 -7.96
C GLU A 63 11.37 -9.46 -9.02
N GLU A 64 10.22 -10.06 -8.71
CA GLU A 64 9.49 -10.95 -9.60
C GLU A 64 7.97 -10.76 -9.44
N GLU A 65 7.24 -10.76 -10.55
CA GLU A 65 5.77 -10.85 -10.58
C GLU A 65 5.37 -12.12 -11.31
N GLY A 66 4.53 -12.95 -10.67
CA GLY A 66 4.07 -14.20 -11.23
C GLY A 66 2.56 -14.29 -11.24
N CYS A 67 1.99 -14.70 -12.37
CA CYS A 67 0.74 -15.43 -12.40
C CYS A 67 1.14 -16.89 -12.61
N GLY A 68 0.88 -17.78 -11.64
CA GLY A 68 1.33 -19.17 -11.70
C GLY A 68 1.06 -19.81 -13.06
N ARG A 69 2.03 -20.56 -13.59
CA ARG A 69 1.78 -21.52 -14.66
C ARG A 69 0.59 -22.39 -14.23
N ALA A 70 -0.49 -22.32 -15.01
CA ALA A 70 -1.69 -23.14 -14.85
C ALA A 70 -1.37 -24.65 -14.82
#